data_AF-A0A938GBF8-F1
#
_entry.id   AF-A0A938GBF8-F1
#
_cell.length_a   1.000
_cell.length_b   1.000
_cell.length_c   1.000
_cell.angle_alpha   90.00
_cell.angle_beta   90.00
_cell.angle_gamma   90.00
#
_symmetry.space_group_name_H-M   'P 1'
#
loop_
_entity.id
_entity.type
_entity.pdbx_description
1 polymer ?
#
loop_
_entity_poly.entity_id
_entity_poly.type
_entity_poly.pdbx_seq_one_letter_code
_entity_poly.pdbx_strand_id
1 'polypeptide(L)' 'MPTILRENGYRIGFYSSEPDEPVHVHVQKAGSEAKFWLAPVQLSSFEPSARLPKAHVELE' A
#
# COMPACT_ATOMS: atom_id res chain seq x y z
N MET A 1 -6.72 6.53 9.14
CA MET A 1 -6.08 5.21 9.31
C MET A 1 -5.35 5.12 10.65
N PRO A 2 -5.88 4.34 11.63
CA PRO A 2 -5.06 3.86 12.73
C PRO A 2 -3.88 3.04 12.16
N THR A 3 -2.66 3.35 12.58
CA THR A 3 -1.44 2.68 12.10
C THR A 3 -1.09 1.56 13.07
N ILE A 4 -1.03 0.31 12.57
CA ILE A 4 -0.72 -0.88 13.36
C ILE A 4 0.78 -1.18 13.42
N LEU A 5 1.53 -0.78 12.38
CA LEU A 5 2.98 -0.98 12.30
C LEU A 5 3.63 0.21 11.58
N ARG A 6 4.79 0.63 12.09
CA ARG A 6 5.70 1.57 11.43
C ARG A 6 7.08 0.94 11.35
N GLU A 7 7.64 0.87 10.15
CA GLU A 7 8.94 0.24 9.92
C GLU A 7 9.61 0.90 8.71
N ASN A 8 10.86 1.37 8.82
CA ASN A 8 11.64 1.95 7.70
C ASN A 8 10.89 2.98 6.82
N GLY A 9 10.07 3.83 7.45
CA GLY A 9 9.27 4.85 6.77
C GLY A 9 7.98 4.34 6.13
N TYR A 10 7.70 3.04 6.22
CA TYR A 10 6.40 2.46 5.91
C TYR A 10 5.43 2.65 7.08
N ARG A 11 4.17 2.92 6.74
CA ARG A 11 3.05 2.96 7.68
C ARG A 11 2.01 1.95 7.21
N ILE A 12 1.71 0.97 8.05
CA ILE A 12 0.74 -0.08 7.75
C ILE A 12 -0.48 0.12 8.64
N GLY A 13 -1.68 -0.01 8.08
CA GLY A 13 -2.92 0.10 8.84
C GLY A 13 -4.11 -0.55 8.14
N PHE A 14 -5.13 -0.88 8.92
CA PHE A 14 -6.43 -1.29 8.39
C PHE A 14 -7.25 -0.06 7.96
N TYR A 15 -7.98 -0.20 6.86
CA TYR A 15 -8.99 0.75 6.46
C TYR A 15 -10.35 0.20 6.89
N SER A 16 -11.12 1.02 7.62
CA SER A 16 -12.37 0.56 8.26
C SER A 16 -13.64 0.88 7.46
N SER A 17 -13.51 1.55 6.32
CA SER A 17 -14.64 2.10 5.55
C SER A 17 -14.74 1.57 4.12
N GLU A 18 -14.18 0.39 3.83
CA GLU A 18 -14.29 -0.30 2.54
C GLU A 18 -15.19 -1.53 2.73
N PRO A 19 -16.54 -1.39 2.60
CA PRO A 19 -17.44 -2.54 2.66
C PRO A 19 -17.20 -3.47 1.45
N ASP A 20 -17.47 -4.77 1.65
CA ASP A 20 -17.42 -5.82 0.61
C ASP A 20 -16.03 -6.19 0.06
N GLU A 21 -14.95 -5.81 0.75
CA GLU A 21 -13.60 -6.23 0.40
C GLU A 21 -13.06 -7.34 1.31
N PRO A 22 -12.22 -8.27 0.79
CA PRO A 22 -11.45 -9.19 1.62
C PRO A 22 -10.57 -8.44 2.65
N VAL A 23 -10.18 -9.12 3.73
CA VAL A 23 -9.32 -8.52 4.76
C VAL A 23 -8.00 -8.04 4.13
N HIS A 24 -7.71 -6.75 4.29
CA HIS A 24 -6.56 -6.10 3.68
C HIS A 24 -5.90 -5.06 4.58
N VAL A 25 -4.69 -4.64 4.21
CA VAL A 25 -3.98 -3.51 4.81
C VAL A 25 -3.56 -2.52 3.74
N HIS A 26 -3.50 -1.25 4.13
CA HIS A 26 -2.89 -0.20 3.34
C HIS A 26 -1.46 0.04 3.86
N VAL A 27 -0.53 0.15 2.93
CA VAL A 27 0.89 0.41 3.18
C VAL A 27 1.26 1.72 2.51
N GLN A 28 1.62 2.72 3.32
CA GLN A 28 2.01 4.04 2.83
C GLN A 28 3.49 4.30 3.05
N LYS A 29 4.17 4.89 2.06
CA LYS A 29 5.56 5.38 2.19
C LYS A 29 5.83 6.48 1.17
N ALA A 30 6.48 7.56 1.61
CA ALA A 30 6.96 8.64 0.74
C ALA A 30 5.88 9.21 -0.23
N GLY A 31 4.62 9.24 0.22
CA GLY A 31 3.49 9.70 -0.59
C GLY A 31 2.96 8.70 -1.62
N SER A 32 3.48 7.47 -1.64
CA SER A 32 2.91 6.32 -2.35
C SER A 32 2.07 5.47 -1.40
N GLU A 33 1.10 4.75 -1.96
CA GLU A 33 0.19 3.87 -1.23
C GLU A 33 0.02 2.54 -1.95
N ALA A 34 -0.04 1.44 -1.20
CA ALA A 34 -0.33 0.11 -1.72
C ALA A 34 -1.41 -0.56 -0.87
N LYS A 35 -2.25 -1.38 -1.51
CA LYS A 35 -3.23 -2.24 -0.84
C LYS A 35 -2.82 -3.70 -0.97
N PHE A 36 -2.83 -4.45 0.13
CA PHE A 36 -2.54 -5.88 0.15
C PHE A 36 -3.68 -6.66 0.79
N TRP A 37 -4.16 -7.70 0.10
CA TRP A 37 -4.98 -8.75 0.70
C TRP A 37 -4.14 -9.52 1.73
N LEU A 38 -4.77 -10.06 2.78
CA LEU A 38 -4.09 -10.90 3.78
C LEU A 38 -4.30 -12.40 3.56
N ALA A 39 -5.26 -12.79 2.73
CA ALA A 39 -5.60 -14.19 2.47
C ALA A 39 -6.04 -14.41 1.01
N PRO A 40 -5.12 -14.86 0.12
CA PRO A 40 -3.67 -14.93 0.32
C PRO A 40 -3.04 -13.52 0.39
N VAL A 41 -1.79 -13.45 0.86
CA VAL A 41 -1.03 -12.19 0.84
C VAL A 41 -0.71 -11.81 -0.60
N GLN A 42 -1.40 -10.80 -1.12
CA GLN A 42 -1.29 -10.41 -2.53
C GLN A 42 -1.48 -8.89 -2.70
N LEU A 43 -0.72 -8.32 -3.63
CA LEU A 43 -0.89 -6.91 -4.03
C LEU A 43 -2.22 -6.75 -4.76
N SER A 44 -3.07 -5.85 -4.28
CA SER A 44 -4.34 -5.49 -4.93
C SER A 44 -4.21 -4.24 -5.79
N SER A 45 -3.51 -3.22 -5.29
CA SER A 45 -3.33 -1.94 -5.98
C SER A 45 -2.09 -1.22 -5.47
N PHE A 46 -1.52 -0.37 -6.32
CA PHE A 46 -0.40 0.50 -5.98
C PHE A 46 -0.59 1.86 -6.65
N GLU A 47 -0.66 2.90 -5.83
CA GLU A 47 -0.73 4.30 -6.23
C GLU A 47 0.64 4.95 -5.95
N PRO A 48 1.47 5.22 -6.97
CA PRO A 48 2.76 5.87 -6.76
C PRO A 48 2.58 7.34 -6.43
N SER A 49 3.48 7.89 -5.62
CA SER A 49 3.51 9.33 -5.37
C SER A 49 3.70 10.11 -6.68
N ALA A 50 2.82 11.08 -6.94
CA ALA A 50 2.97 12.01 -8.07
C ALA A 50 4.27 12.83 -8.03
N ARG A 51 4.95 12.89 -6.88
CA ARG A 51 6.23 13.60 -6.69
C ARG A 51 7.46 12.72 -6.93
N LEU A 52 7.29 11.41 -7.08
CA LEU A 52 8.41 10.54 -7.42
C LEU A 52 8.56 10.52 -8.95
N PRO A 53 9.80 10.61 -9.46
CA PRO A 53 10.03 10.37 -10.88
C PRO A 53 9.49 8.98 -11.22
N LYS A 54 8.71 8.85 -12.30
CA LYS A 54 8.27 7.55 -12.80
C LYS A 54 9.54 6.72 -13.02
N ALA A 55 9.71 5.65 -12.25
CA ALA A 55 10.83 4.74 -12.47
C ALA A 55 10.65 4.16 -13.88
N HIS A 56 11.51 4.57 -14.81
CA HIS A 56 11.66 3.89 -16.08
C HIS A 56 12.31 2.55 -15.72
N VAL A 57 11.52 1.50 -15.66
CA VAL A 57 12.05 0.14 -15.58
C VAL A 57 12.35 -0.26 -17.01
N GLU A 58 13.59 -0.03 -17.46
CA GLU A 58 14.12 -0.76 -18.62
C GLU A 58 14.29 -2.21 -18.20
N LEU A 59 13.45 -3.07 -18.74
CA LEU A 59 13.64 -4.51 -18.70
C LEU A 59 14.65 -4.84 -19.80
N GLU A 60 15.91 -5.03 -19.44
CA GLU A 60 16.86 -5.85 -20.22
C GLU A 60 16.78 -7.32 -19.78
#